data_AF-A0A6V8P5L9-F1
#
_entry.id   AF-A0A6V8P5L9-F1
#
_cell.length_a   1.000
_cell.length_b   1.000
_cell.length_c   1.000
_cell.angle_alpha   90.00
_cell.angle_beta   90.00
_cell.angle_gamma   90.00
#
_symmetry.space_group_name_H-M   'P 1'
#
loop_
_entity.id
_entity.type
_entity.pdbx_description
1 polymer ?
#
loop_
_entity_poly.entity_id
_entity_poly.type
_entity_poly.pdbx_seq_one_letter_code
_entity_poly.pdbx_strand_id
1 'polypeptide(L)' 'ARVVMVNGRRVEMDYLLKDGDEMAVFPPVAGG' A
#
# COMPACT_ATOMS: atom_id res chain seq x y z
N ALA A 1 1.63 12.14 1.48
CA ALA A 1 2.11 10.84 2.01
C ALA A 1 1.79 9.75 0.99
N ARG A 2 2.71 8.84 0.68
CA ARG A 2 2.39 7.67 -0.15
C ARG A 2 1.76 6.61 0.76
N VAL A 3 0.63 6.03 0.37
CA VAL A 3 -0.05 4.98 1.14
C VAL A 3 -0.01 3.71 0.31
N VAL A 4 0.62 2.68 0.87
CA VAL A 4 0.68 1.34 0.29
C VAL A 4 -0.04 0.39 1.24
N MET A 5 -0.89 -0.46 0.67
CA MET A 5 -1.56 -1.52 1.38
C MET A 5 -1.19 -2.88 0.77
N VAL A 6 -0.96 -3.87 1.63
CA VAL A 6 -0.72 -5.26 1.25
C VAL A 6 -1.72 -6.14 1.99
N ASN A 7 -2.45 -6.98 1.28
CA ASN A 7 -3.49 -7.87 1.82
C ASN A 7 -4.50 -7.13 2.72
N GLY A 8 -4.93 -5.94 2.28
CA GLY A 8 -5.88 -5.09 3.00
C GLY A 8 -5.34 -4.38 4.25
N ARG A 9 -4.03 -4.45 4.51
CA ARG A 9 -3.38 -3.78 5.66
C ARG A 9 -2.38 -2.74 5.19
N ARG A 10 -2.31 -1.61 5.91
CA ARG A 10 -1.27 -0.59 5.67
C ARG A 10 0.08 -1.13 6.13
N VAL A 11 1.10 -0.97 5.28
CA VAL A 11 2.47 -1.39 5.58
C VAL A 11 3.44 -0.22 5.43
N GLU A 12 4.64 -0.38 5.98
CA GLU A 12 5.74 0.55 5.74
C GLU A 12 6.31 0.38 4.31
N MET A 13 7.02 1.39 3.83
CA MET A 13 7.51 1.41 2.44
C MET A 13 8.63 0.40 2.16
N ASP A 14 9.28 -0.10 3.21
CA ASP A 14 10.33 -1.11 3.17
C ASP A 14 9.80 -2.54 3.40
N TYR A 15 8.47 -2.71 3.42
CA TYR A 15 7.85 -4.01 3.51
C TYR A 15 8.30 -4.94 2.37
N LEU A 16 8.85 -6.10 2.73
CA LEU A 16 9.22 -7.11 1.77
C LEU A 16 7.99 -7.87 1.28
N LEU A 17 7.61 -7.64 0.02
CA LEU A 17 6.55 -8.39 -0.65
C LEU A 17 6.91 -9.86 -0.78
N LYS A 18 5.92 -10.72 -0.57
CA LYS A 18 6.00 -12.16 -0.76
C LYS A 18 5.18 -12.58 -1.96
N ASP A 19 5.51 -13.75 -2.50
CA ASP A 19 4.70 -14.34 -3.57
C ASP A 19 3.27 -14.57 -3.09
N GLY A 20 2.31 -14.17 -3.92
CA GLY A 20 0.87 -14.22 -3.61
C GLY A 20 0.31 -13.01 -2.83
N ASP A 21 1.12 -12.03 -2.45
CA ASP A 21 0.61 -10.79 -1.82
C ASP A 21 -0.16 -9.92 -2.82
N GLU A 22 -1.32 -9.39 -2.39
CA GLU A 22 -2.09 -8.42 -3.16
C GLU A 22 -1.78 -7.00 -2.69
N MET A 23 -1.33 -6.16 -3.62
CA MET A 23 -0.93 -4.78 -3.35
C MET A 23 -1.95 -3.78 -3.89
N ALA A 24 -2.33 -2.82 -3.05
CA ALA A 24 -3.09 -1.64 -3.46
C ALA A 24 -2.24 -0.38 -3.28
N VAL A 25 -2.09 0.38 -4.36
CA VAL A 25 -1.36 1.66 -4.39
C VAL A 25 -2.37 2.78 -4.56
N PHE A 26 -2.42 3.67 -3.58
CA PHE A 26 -3.31 4.82 -3.64
C PHE A 26 -2.53 6.06 -4.09
N PRO A 27 -2.98 6.77 -5.14
CA PRO A 27 -2.44 8.09 -5.43
C PRO A 27 -2.71 9.02 -4.23
N PRO A 28 -1.95 10.12 -4.08
CA PRO A 28 -2.26 11.10 -3.05
C PRO A 28 -3.71 11.59 -3.22
N VAL A 29 -4.57 11.18 -2.29
CA VAL A 29 -5.97 11.62 -2.24
C VAL A 29 -5.98 13.04 -1.70
N ALA A 30 -6.04 14.02 -2.61
CA ALA A 30 -6.44 15.38 -2.30
C ALA A 30 -7.89 15.52 -2.77
N GLY A 31 -8.83 15.04 -1.95
CA GLY A 31 -10.26 15.16 -2.19
C GLY A 31 -10.89 15.95 -1.05
N GLY A 32 -11.58 17.03 -1.43
CA GLY A 32 -12.55 17.86 -0.68
C GLY A 32 -12.58 17.82 0.83
#